data_AF-A0AAV8YV84-F1
#
_entry.id   AF-A0AAV8YV84-F1
#
_cell.length_a   1.000
_cell.length_b   1.000
_cell.length_c   1.000
_cell.angle_alpha   90.00
_cell.angle_beta   90.00
_cell.angle_gamma   90.00
#
_symmetry.space_group_name_H-M   'P 1'
#
loop_
_entity.id
_entity.type
_entity.pdbx_description
1 polymer ?
#
loop_
_entity_poly.entity_id
_entity_poly.type
_entity_poly.pdbx_seq_one_letter_code
_entity_poly.pdbx_strand_id
1 'polypeptide(L)'
;MRDHRFPTSIPAKSVVVLQLEVKECEGVQVLEHVQAKLTINSHKRGDLKIQLTSPMGTRVVLLDHRAHDNSRAGFNLWPFMSVHSWGEYPSELGSWRYTTTGVFWVKSGPGS
;
A
#
# COMPACT_ATOMS: atom_id res chain seq x y z
N MET A 1 9.09 14.76 -11.40
CA MET A 1 8.67 13.80 -10.35
C MET A 1 9.21 14.32 -9.03
N ARG A 2 8.38 14.89 -8.14
CA ARG A 2 8.86 15.45 -6.86
C ARG A 2 8.93 14.31 -5.82
N ASP A 3 10.10 14.21 -5.20
CA ASP A 3 10.43 13.27 -4.12
C ASP A 3 9.52 13.50 -2.92
N HIS A 4 8.51 12.64 -2.78
CA HIS A 4 7.78 12.50 -1.52
C HIS A 4 8.72 11.80 -0.56
N ARG A 5 9.39 12.55 0.32
CA ARG A 5 10.31 12.03 1.33
C ARG A 5 9.62 10.92 2.13
N PHE A 6 9.87 9.67 1.74
CA PHE A 6 9.40 8.51 2.46
C PHE A 6 10.16 8.44 3.79
N PRO A 7 9.48 8.33 4.94
CA PRO A 7 10.15 8.06 6.19
C PRO A 7 10.94 6.78 6.01
N THR A 8 12.25 6.91 6.10
CA THR A 8 13.12 5.78 5.89
C THR A 8 12.96 4.88 7.12
N SER A 9 13.16 5.36 8.35
CA SER A 9 12.92 4.57 9.58
C SER A 9 11.56 4.83 10.20
N ILE A 10 10.80 3.78 10.54
CA ILE A 10 9.55 3.91 11.28
C ILE A 10 9.62 3.12 12.60
N PRO A 11 9.37 3.73 13.77
CA PRO A 11 9.47 3.08 15.08
C PRO A 11 8.58 1.83 15.25
N ALA A 12 8.85 1.02 16.26
CA ALA A 12 7.97 -0.11 16.58
C ALA A 12 6.56 0.34 16.96
N LYS A 13 5.54 -0.39 16.46
CA LYS A 13 4.12 -0.09 16.65
C LYS A 13 3.69 1.30 16.15
N SER A 14 4.38 1.81 15.15
CA SER A 14 4.04 3.07 14.49
C SER A 14 3.14 2.84 13.28
N VAL A 15 2.51 3.91 12.82
CA VAL A 15 1.69 3.93 11.60
C VAL A 15 2.38 4.83 10.57
N VAL A 16 2.59 4.32 9.36
CA VAL A 16 2.93 5.15 8.21
C VAL A 16 1.76 5.22 7.25
N VAL A 17 1.48 6.45 6.85
CA VAL A 17 0.46 6.78 5.87
C VAL A 17 1.17 7.26 4.62
N LEU A 18 0.93 6.59 3.49
CA LEU A 18 1.42 7.03 2.19
C LEU A 18 0.23 7.46 1.35
N GLN A 19 0.32 8.66 0.78
CA GLN A 19 -0.63 9.12 -0.23
C GLN A 19 -0.02 8.88 -1.59
N LEU A 20 -0.70 8.09 -2.43
CA LEU A 20 -0.32 7.87 -3.81
C LEU A 20 -1.27 8.67 -4.69
N GLU A 21 -0.70 9.62 -5.41
CA GLU A 21 -1.41 10.33 -6.46
C GLU A 21 -1.29 9.52 -7.76
N VAL A 22 -2.42 9.05 -8.26
CA VAL A 22 -2.49 8.33 -9.54
C VAL A 22 -2.63 9.38 -10.62
N LYS A 23 -1.55 9.63 -11.37
CA LYS A 23 -1.51 10.71 -12.37
C LYS A 23 -1.88 10.26 -13.78
N GLU A 24 -1.78 8.96 -14.07
CA GLU A 24 -1.99 8.42 -15.41
C GLU A 24 -2.79 7.10 -15.31
N CYS A 25 -4.04 7.13 -15.74
CA CYS A 25 -4.94 5.98 -15.89
C CYS A 25 -5.72 6.10 -17.21
N GLU A 26 -5.04 6.50 -18.29
CA GLU A 26 -5.68 6.63 -19.60
C GLU A 26 -6.33 5.30 -20.01
N GLY A 27 -7.64 5.34 -20.28
CA GLY A 27 -8.43 4.18 -20.68
C GLY A 27 -9.08 3.39 -19.54
N VAL A 28 -8.74 3.63 -18.27
CA VAL A 28 -9.41 2.97 -17.13
C VAL A 28 -10.56 3.83 -16.64
N GLN A 29 -11.76 3.53 -17.13
CA GLN A 29 -12.97 4.22 -16.70
C GLN A 29 -13.50 3.70 -15.37
N VAL A 30 -13.37 2.39 -15.14
CA VAL A 30 -13.92 1.70 -13.97
C VAL A 30 -12.89 0.72 -13.45
N LEU A 31 -12.72 0.67 -12.13
CA LEU A 31 -11.83 -0.30 -11.49
C LEU A 31 -12.44 -1.71 -11.51
N GLU A 32 -11.56 -2.69 -11.69
CA GLU A 32 -11.85 -4.11 -11.50
C GLU A 32 -10.97 -4.67 -10.38
N HIS A 33 -9.65 -4.54 -10.54
CA HIS A 33 -8.65 -5.03 -9.60
C HIS A 33 -7.68 -3.90 -9.28
N VAL A 34 -7.31 -3.76 -8.01
CA VAL A 34 -6.28 -2.83 -7.55
C VAL A 34 -5.10 -3.62 -7.02
N GLN A 35 -3.89 -3.30 -7.48
CA GLN A 35 -2.65 -3.91 -7.01
C GLN A 35 -1.71 -2.88 -6.36
N ALA A 36 -1.26 -3.19 -5.14
CA ALA A 36 -0.24 -2.46 -4.43
C ALA A 36 1.04 -3.29 -4.40
N LYS A 37 1.99 -2.95 -5.27
CA LYS A 37 3.32 -3.58 -5.33
C LYS A 37 4.23 -2.93 -4.30
N LEU A 38 4.52 -3.65 -3.22
CA LEU A 38 5.24 -3.09 -2.08
C LEU A 38 6.54 -3.84 -1.80
N THR A 39 7.61 -3.08 -1.56
CA THR A 39 8.82 -3.58 -0.89
C THR A 39 8.86 -3.05 0.52
N ILE A 40 8.86 -3.97 1.49
CA ILE A 40 8.75 -3.71 2.92
C ILE A 40 9.80 -4.58 3.64
N ASN A 41 10.74 -3.96 4.35
CA ASN A 41 11.63 -4.68 5.26
C ASN A 41 11.00 -4.75 6.65
N SER A 42 11.05 -5.89 7.35
CA SER A 42 10.51 -6.00 8.72
C SER A 42 11.35 -6.96 9.56
N HIS A 43 11.45 -6.69 10.86
CA HIS A 43 12.06 -7.61 11.83
C HIS A 43 11.17 -8.83 12.12
N LYS A 44 9.84 -8.66 11.98
CA LYS A 44 8.84 -9.72 12.12
C LYS A 44 7.69 -9.39 11.18
N ARG A 45 7.61 -10.12 10.05
CA ARG A 45 6.63 -9.88 8.99
C ARG A 45 5.19 -9.99 9.50
N GLY A 46 4.91 -10.84 10.48
CA GLY A 46 3.60 -11.01 11.10
C GLY A 46 3.07 -9.78 11.83
N ASP A 47 3.94 -8.84 12.21
CA ASP A 47 3.56 -7.60 12.89
C ASP A 47 3.04 -6.54 11.91
N LEU A 48 3.12 -6.79 10.60
CA LEU A 48 2.67 -5.88 9.56
C LEU A 48 1.16 -5.96 9.38
N LYS A 49 0.50 -4.79 9.37
CA LYS A 49 -0.87 -4.62 8.89
C LYS A 49 -0.86 -3.60 7.78
N ILE A 50 -1.45 -3.92 6.62
CA ILE A 50 -1.52 -3.03 5.46
C ILE A 50 -2.99 -2.78 5.12
N GLN A 51 -3.36 -1.52 5.06
CA GLN A 51 -4.67 -1.05 4.65
C GLN A 51 -4.54 -0.11 3.45
N LEU A 52 -5.50 -0.21 2.55
CA LEU A 52 -5.67 0.66 1.40
C LEU A 52 -7.03 1.35 1.51
N THR A 53 -7.06 2.66 1.25
CA THR A 53 -8.29 3.45 1.14
C THR A 53 -8.35 4.07 -0.25
N SER A 54 -9.46 3.84 -0.96
CA SER A 54 -9.72 4.43 -2.26
C SER A 54 -10.11 5.91 -2.17
N PRO A 55 -10.03 6.67 -3.27
CA PRO A 55 -10.52 8.04 -3.34
C PRO A 55 -12.02 8.15 -3.01
N MET A 56 -12.81 7.12 -3.32
CA MET A 56 -14.24 7.06 -2.96
C MET A 56 -14.50 6.61 -1.52
N GLY A 57 -13.45 6.33 -0.74
CA GLY A 57 -13.54 6.01 0.68
C GLY A 57 -13.59 4.52 1.02
N THR A 58 -13.55 3.62 0.03
CA THR A 58 -13.52 2.18 0.27
C THR A 58 -12.24 1.78 0.98
N ARG A 59 -12.38 1.17 2.16
CA ARG A 59 -11.26 0.71 2.97
C ARG A 59 -11.08 -0.80 2.84
N VAL A 60 -9.86 -1.22 2.55
CA VAL A 60 -9.46 -2.61 2.33
C VAL A 60 -8.31 -2.97 3.26
N VAL A 61 -8.34 -4.15 3.88
CA VAL A 61 -7.18 -4.75 4.55
C VAL A 61 -6.49 -5.67 3.56
N LEU A 62 -5.30 -5.28 3.10
CA LEU A 62 -4.48 -6.05 2.15
C LEU A 62 -3.61 -7.10 2.86
N LEU A 63 -3.24 -6.84 4.10
CA LEU A 63 -2.54 -7.75 4.98
C LEU A 63 -2.98 -7.47 6.42
N ASP A 64 -3.38 -8.50 7.15
CA ASP A 64 -3.63 -8.38 8.58
C ASP A 64 -2.52 -9.00 9.42
N HIS A 65 -2.51 -8.71 10.71
CA HIS A 65 -1.57 -9.26 11.67
C HIS A 65 -1.61 -10.80 11.66
N ARG A 66 -0.42 -11.42 11.56
CA ARG A 66 -0.26 -12.89 11.55
C ARG A 66 0.66 -13.30 12.70
N ALA A 67 0.09 -13.62 13.85
CA ALA A 67 0.82 -13.88 15.10
C ALA A 67 1.97 -14.92 14.96
N HIS A 68 1.77 -15.92 14.11
CA HIS A 68 2.72 -17.01 13.88
C HIS A 68 3.76 -16.74 12.77
N ASP A 69 3.63 -15.64 12.03
CA ASP A 69 4.58 -15.26 10.98
C ASP A 69 5.78 -14.52 11.58
N ASN A 70 6.71 -15.29 12.13
CA ASN A 70 7.96 -14.80 12.73
C ASN A 70 9.08 -14.54 11.69
N SER A 71 8.74 -14.52 10.40
CA SER A 71 9.71 -14.31 9.32
C SER A 71 10.37 -12.93 9.43
N ARG A 72 11.69 -12.90 9.26
CA ARG A 72 12.46 -11.66 9.05
C ARG A 72 12.53 -11.26 7.58
N ALA A 73 12.14 -12.16 6.67
CA ALA A 73 11.90 -11.80 5.29
C ALA A 73 10.59 -10.99 5.25
N GLY A 74 10.69 -9.71 4.89
CA GLY A 74 9.53 -8.84 4.67
C GLY A 74 8.84 -9.17 3.34
N PHE A 75 8.55 -8.13 2.55
CA PHE A 75 7.99 -8.27 1.20
C PHE A 75 8.91 -7.58 0.19
N ASN A 76 9.12 -8.21 -0.97
CA ASN A 76 9.89 -7.62 -2.06
C ASN A 76 9.02 -7.59 -3.32
N LEU A 77 8.69 -6.39 -3.79
CA LEU A 77 7.80 -6.15 -4.93
C LEU A 77 6.53 -7.02 -4.90
N TRP A 78 5.99 -7.26 -3.69
CA TRP A 78 4.87 -8.18 -3.52
C TRP A 78 3.57 -7.51 -3.98
N PRO A 79 2.79 -8.11 -4.90
CA PRO A 79 1.59 -7.51 -5.45
C PRO A 79 0.37 -7.83 -4.57
N PHE A 80 0.17 -7.08 -3.50
CA PHE A 80 -1.09 -7.17 -2.76
C PHE A 80 -2.25 -6.71 -3.65
N MET A 81 -3.35 -7.46 -3.68
CA MET A 81 -4.46 -7.21 -4.61
C MET A 81 -5.81 -7.16 -3.88
N SER A 82 -6.73 -6.37 -4.41
CA SER A 82 -8.14 -6.38 -3.99
C SER A 82 -9.07 -6.04 -5.15
N VAL A 83 -10.31 -6.53 -5.05
CA VAL A 83 -11.46 -6.22 -5.92
C VAL A 83 -12.52 -5.39 -5.19
N HIS A 84 -12.29 -4.98 -3.94
CA HIS A 84 -13.31 -4.29 -3.15
C HIS A 84 -13.67 -2.90 -3.69
N SER A 85 -12.82 -2.32 -4.54
CA SER A 85 -13.07 -1.05 -5.23
C SER A 85 -13.62 -1.24 -6.65
N TRP A 86 -14.15 -2.42 -6.98
CA TRP A 86 -14.78 -2.66 -8.28
C TRP A 86 -15.91 -1.63 -8.51
N GLY A 87 -15.94 -1.04 -9.70
CA GLY A 87 -16.97 -0.03 -10.03
C GLY A 87 -16.56 1.41 -9.74
N GLU A 88 -15.45 1.64 -9.05
CA GLU A 88 -14.99 3.00 -8.72
C GLU A 88 -14.24 3.67 -9.88
N TYR A 89 -14.25 5.00 -9.91
CA TYR A 89 -13.60 5.82 -10.95
C TYR A 89 -12.21 6.30 -10.49
N PRO A 90 -11.11 5.85 -11.11
CA PRO A 90 -9.75 6.15 -10.61
C PRO A 90 -9.28 7.58 -10.90
N SER A 91 -9.70 8.17 -12.02
CA SER A 91 -9.19 9.47 -12.53
C SER A 91 -9.96 10.69 -12.04
N GLU A 92 -11.21 10.53 -11.63
CA GLU A 92 -12.14 11.65 -11.39
C GLU A 92 -12.14 12.14 -9.92
N LEU A 93 -11.45 11.46 -8.98
CA LEU A 93 -11.71 11.62 -7.54
C LEU A 93 -10.50 11.78 -6.59
N GLY A 94 -9.24 11.75 -7.06
CA GLY A 94 -8.07 12.19 -6.26
C GLY A 94 -7.10 11.11 -5.75
N SER A 95 -6.46 11.34 -4.59
CA SER A 95 -5.33 10.54 -4.10
C SER A 95 -5.74 9.29 -3.30
N TRP A 96 -5.09 8.16 -3.58
CA TRP A 96 -5.22 6.93 -2.79
C TRP A 96 -4.45 7.04 -1.47
N ARG A 97 -4.99 6.50 -0.39
CA ARG A 97 -4.32 6.52 0.93
C ARG A 97 -4.02 5.10 1.42
N TYR A 98 -2.74 4.81 1.58
CA TYR A 98 -2.24 3.59 2.22
C TYR A 98 -1.97 3.87 3.69
N THR A 99 -2.29 2.91 4.55
CA THR A 99 -1.97 2.97 5.99
C THR A 99 -1.38 1.64 6.38
N THR A 100 -0.17 1.67 6.94
CA THR A 100 0.51 0.46 7.39
C THR A 100 0.99 0.62 8.82
N THR A 101 0.83 -0.42 9.64
CA THR A 101 1.23 -0.44 11.05
C THR A 101 2.36 -1.47 11.24
N GLY A 102 3.47 -1.09 11.90
CA GLY A 102 4.65 -1.96 12.10
C GLY A 102 6.02 -1.25 11.94
N VAL A 103 7.13 -1.98 12.12
CA VAL A 103 8.51 -1.49 11.86
C VAL A 103 8.87 -1.80 10.40
N PHE A 104 9.01 -0.79 9.54
CA PHE A 104 9.43 -1.04 8.16
C PHE A 104 10.04 0.15 7.42
N TRP A 105 10.58 -0.14 6.23
CA TRP A 105 11.05 0.83 5.23
C TRP A 105 10.27 0.51 3.96
N VAL A 106 9.58 1.50 3.36
CA VAL A 106 8.82 1.32 2.10
C VAL A 106 9.68 1.81 0.94
N LYS A 107 9.87 0.98 -0.08
CA LYS A 107 10.30 1.43 -1.42
C LYS A 107 9.18 1.14 -2.42
N SER A 108 8.64 2.18 -3.07
CA SER A 108 7.90 2.03 -4.31
C SER A 108 8.90 1.89 -5.45
N GLY A 109 8.82 0.81 -6.23
CA GLY A 109 9.69 0.63 -7.40
C GLY A 109 9.40 1.67 -8.50
N PRO A 110 10.37 2.01 -9.36
CA PRO A 110 10.10 2.71 -10.60
C PRO A 110 9.37 1.77 -11.57
N GLY A 111 8.45 2.32 -12.36
CA GLY A 111 7.83 1.59 -13.45
C GLY A 111 8.84 1.24 -14.55
N SER A 112 8.86 -0.03 -14.90
CA SER A 112 9.18 -0.58 -16.22
C SER A 112 8.53 -1.96 -16.32
#